data_AF-A0A7C4XTY8-F1
#
_entry.id   AF-A0A7C4XTY8-F1
#
_cell.length_a   1.000
_cell.length_b   1.000
_cell.length_c   1.000
_cell.angle_alpha   90.00
_cell.angle_beta   90.00
_cell.angle_gamma   90.00
#
_symmetry.space_group_name_H-M   'P 1'
#
loop_
_entity.id
_entity.type
_entity.pdbx_description
1 polymer ?
#
loop_
_entity_poly.entity_id
_entity_poly.type
_entity_poly.pdbx_seq_one_letter_code
_entity_poly.pdbx_strand_id
1 'polypeptide(L)'
;MVKVWLLTFELDGLARVGGLGRAVRMFAKALSRRGLDVTVFIPSHGRHLSEGYRRVCSLRSVDGFSVRGFRRGIDGNLYPYYLGAEEGFVDGVRFIIFKGLDYETGRFLDSWNIYENLPEKVCLYTRALRHWIEFTNELPDLIHSNDWTSGLAGVLLRMYLEKRSYRVPHLHSIHLLSSPSFPWHYASEDWCGLPNILHKVWVGYRHELRMTQEVWDSVHGNVDGFTILEADAVSSNSYGYLKEILNAFGTWLEPKT
;
A
#
# COMPACT_ATOMS: atom_id res chain seq x y z
N MET A 1 -20.87 2.12 9.86
CA MET A 1 -19.67 2.62 10.53
C MET A 1 -18.64 2.85 9.44
N VAL A 2 -17.95 4.00 9.41
CA VAL A 2 -16.99 4.33 8.36
C VAL A 2 -15.72 3.50 8.55
N LYS A 3 -15.30 2.78 7.50
CA LYS A 3 -14.14 1.88 7.45
C LYS A 3 -12.93 2.57 6.86
N VAL A 4 -11.84 2.62 7.61
CA VAL A 4 -10.58 3.23 7.18
C VAL A 4 -9.50 2.16 7.08
N TRP A 5 -8.92 2.01 5.90
CA TRP A 5 -7.78 1.13 5.68
C TRP A 5 -6.49 1.94 5.68
N LEU A 6 -5.61 1.64 6.64
CA LEU A 6 -4.28 2.21 6.69
C LEU A 6 -3.30 1.22 6.05
N LEU A 7 -2.69 1.60 4.92
CA LEU A 7 -1.67 0.81 4.24
C LEU A 7 -0.29 1.33 4.67
N THR A 8 0.60 0.44 5.09
CA THR A 8 1.92 0.81 5.61
C THR A 8 2.92 -0.35 5.53
N PHE A 9 4.20 -0.02 5.66
CA PHE A 9 5.30 -0.96 5.89
C PHE A 9 5.84 -0.92 7.33
N GLU A 10 5.35 0.02 8.14
CA GLU A 10 5.70 0.10 9.55
C GLU A 10 4.46 0.29 10.43
N LEU A 11 4.42 -0.46 11.53
CA LEU A 11 3.44 -0.34 12.60
C LEU A 11 4.16 -0.54 13.94
N ASP A 12 4.17 0.50 14.77
CA ASP A 12 4.75 0.42 16.10
C ASP A 12 4.02 -0.64 16.96
N GLY A 13 4.77 -1.46 17.70
CA GLY A 13 4.25 -2.66 18.38
C GLY A 13 4.33 -3.95 17.56
N LEU A 14 4.67 -3.88 16.26
CA LEU A 14 4.85 -5.05 15.40
C LEU A 14 6.17 -4.99 14.59
N ALA A 15 6.28 -4.06 13.66
CA ALA A 15 7.44 -3.91 12.78
C ALA A 15 7.71 -2.42 12.54
N ARG A 16 8.85 -1.92 13.04
CA ARG A 16 9.23 -0.51 12.96
C ARG A 16 10.74 -0.33 12.86
N VAL A 17 11.18 0.65 12.10
CA VAL A 17 12.55 1.15 12.03
C VAL A 17 12.60 2.63 12.40
N GLY A 18 11.65 3.44 11.89
CA GLY A 18 11.67 4.89 12.01
C GLY A 18 10.46 5.49 12.71
N GLY A 19 10.16 6.75 12.36
CA GLY A 19 9.01 7.51 12.86
C GLY A 19 7.68 7.11 12.22
N LEU A 20 7.71 6.55 11.01
CA LEU A 20 6.52 6.13 10.25
C LEU A 20 5.62 5.21 11.08
N GLY A 21 6.16 4.12 11.64
CA GLY A 21 5.36 3.16 12.40
C GLY A 21 4.68 3.77 13.62
N ARG A 22 5.30 4.79 14.23
CA ARG A 22 4.69 5.54 15.35
C ARG A 22 3.56 6.44 14.86
N ALA A 23 3.76 7.15 13.74
CA ALA A 23 2.73 7.98 13.14
C ALA A 23 1.48 7.16 12.77
N VAL A 24 1.67 6.02 12.08
CA VAL A 24 0.56 5.13 11.68
C VAL A 24 -0.17 4.58 12.91
N ARG A 25 0.54 4.12 13.95
CA ARG A 25 -0.09 3.67 15.21
C ARG A 25 -0.93 4.78 15.85
N MET A 26 -0.42 6.02 15.85
CA MET A 26 -1.15 7.17 16.39
C MET A 26 -2.40 7.51 15.56
N PHE A 27 -2.31 7.47 14.23
CA PHE A 27 -3.47 7.65 13.35
C PHE A 27 -4.52 6.59 13.64
N ALA A 28 -4.13 5.31 13.66
CA ALA A 28 -5.05 4.21 13.86
C ALA A 28 -5.80 4.32 15.19
N LYS A 29 -5.08 4.64 16.27
CA LYS A 29 -5.64 4.85 17.60
C LYS A 29 -6.56 6.07 17.68
N ALA A 30 -6.17 7.18 17.07
CA ALA A 30 -6.97 8.41 17.08
C ALA A 30 -8.28 8.24 16.30
N LEU A 31 -8.23 7.58 15.14
CA LEU A 31 -9.39 7.28 14.32
C LEU A 31 -10.32 6.29 15.01
N SER A 32 -9.79 5.19 15.57
CA SER A 32 -10.58 4.21 16.32
C SER A 32 -11.30 4.84 17.53
N ARG A 33 -10.63 5.72 18.27
CA ARG A 33 -11.26 6.50 19.38
C ARG A 33 -12.40 7.42 18.93
N ARG A 34 -12.44 7.80 17.66
CA ARG A 34 -13.55 8.56 17.06
C ARG A 34 -14.69 7.66 16.55
N GLY A 35 -14.64 6.35 16.81
CA GLY A 35 -15.67 5.40 16.41
C GLY A 35 -15.56 4.92 14.96
N LEU A 36 -14.39 5.09 14.33
CA LEU A 36 -14.11 4.57 12.99
C LEU A 36 -13.65 3.10 13.07
N ASP A 37 -14.05 2.29 12.09
CA ASP A 37 -13.57 0.92 11.94
C ASP A 37 -12.23 0.95 11.20
N VAL A 38 -11.13 0.80 11.92
CA VAL A 38 -9.78 0.95 11.37
C VAL A 38 -9.12 -0.41 11.24
N THR A 39 -8.64 -0.72 10.03
CA THR A 39 -7.78 -1.88 9.77
C THR A 39 -6.44 -1.41 9.20
N VAL A 40 -5.34 -1.85 9.81
CA VAL A 40 -3.98 -1.62 9.28
C VAL A 40 -3.55 -2.83 8.46
N PHE A 41 -3.08 -2.62 7.24
CA PHE A 41 -2.50 -3.68 6.41
C PHE A 41 -1.00 -3.49 6.31
N ILE A 42 -0.23 -4.54 6.54
CA ILE A 42 1.24 -4.49 6.56
C ILE A 42 1.83 -5.83 6.05
N PRO A 43 2.99 -5.85 5.38
CA PRO A 43 3.71 -7.10 5.16
C PRO A 43 4.07 -7.75 6.51
N SER A 44 4.21 -9.07 6.56
CA SER A 44 4.49 -9.76 7.83
C SER A 44 5.85 -9.35 8.42
N HIS A 45 6.82 -9.04 7.56
CA HIS A 45 8.22 -8.81 7.92
C HIS A 45 8.78 -9.94 8.81
N GLY A 46 8.27 -11.16 8.67
CA GLY A 46 8.69 -12.32 9.46
C GLY A 46 8.20 -12.30 10.91
N ARG A 47 7.46 -11.28 11.38
CA ARG A 47 7.01 -11.18 12.78
C ARG A 47 6.12 -12.34 13.17
N HIS A 48 5.39 -12.89 12.20
CA HIS A 48 4.53 -14.05 12.39
C HIS A 48 5.30 -15.34 12.73
N LEU A 49 6.60 -15.41 12.44
CA LEU A 49 7.49 -16.54 12.78
C LEU A 49 7.99 -16.48 14.23
N SER A 50 7.81 -15.35 14.91
CA SER A 50 8.24 -15.17 16.30
C SER A 50 7.10 -15.41 17.28
N GLU A 51 7.24 -16.42 18.15
CA GLU A 51 6.25 -16.70 19.20
C GLU A 51 5.94 -15.49 20.09
N GLY A 52 6.94 -14.64 20.34
CA GLY A 52 6.77 -13.41 21.11
C GLY A 52 5.75 -12.46 20.49
N TYR A 53 5.90 -12.15 19.20
CA TYR A 53 4.96 -11.31 18.46
C TYR A 53 3.60 -11.99 18.28
N ARG A 54 3.58 -13.29 17.99
CA ARG A 54 2.34 -14.07 17.91
C ARG A 54 1.51 -13.92 19.17
N ARG A 55 2.14 -14.04 20.36
CA ARG A 55 1.47 -13.90 21.64
C ARG A 55 1.05 -12.46 21.93
N VAL A 56 1.97 -11.49 21.82
CA VAL A 56 1.70 -10.09 22.19
C VAL A 56 0.64 -9.46 21.29
N CYS A 57 0.65 -9.76 19.99
CA CYS A 57 -0.32 -9.23 19.04
C CYS A 57 -1.57 -10.12 18.87
N SER A 58 -1.65 -11.24 19.60
CA SER A 58 -2.70 -12.25 19.45
C SER A 58 -2.91 -12.71 18.00
N LEU A 59 -1.81 -12.98 17.28
CA LEU A 59 -1.84 -13.35 15.86
C LEU A 59 -2.62 -14.65 15.63
N ARG A 60 -3.57 -14.61 14.70
CA ARG A 60 -4.37 -15.75 14.26
C ARG A 60 -4.36 -15.85 12.74
N SER A 61 -4.20 -17.05 12.21
CA SER A 61 -4.34 -17.28 10.77
C SER A 61 -5.73 -16.86 10.30
N VAL A 62 -5.79 -16.22 9.13
CA VAL A 62 -7.06 -15.96 8.45
C VAL A 62 -7.39 -17.21 7.63
N ASP A 63 -8.25 -18.06 8.18
CA ASP A 63 -8.61 -19.34 7.57
C ASP A 63 -9.19 -19.13 6.16
N GLY A 64 -8.72 -19.92 5.20
CA GLY A 64 -9.14 -19.84 3.80
C GLY A 64 -8.42 -18.79 2.95
N PHE A 65 -7.70 -17.82 3.56
CA PHE A 65 -6.87 -16.89 2.78
C PHE A 65 -5.55 -17.56 2.40
N SER A 66 -5.56 -18.27 1.26
CA SER A 66 -4.40 -18.92 0.67
C SER A 66 -4.42 -18.73 -0.84
N VAL A 67 -3.52 -17.90 -1.37
CA VAL A 67 -3.63 -17.43 -2.75
C VAL A 67 -2.36 -17.73 -3.53
N ARG A 68 -2.50 -18.51 -4.60
CA ARG A 68 -1.44 -18.76 -5.56
C ARG A 68 -1.62 -17.92 -6.81
N GLY A 69 -0.53 -17.52 -7.40
CA GLY A 69 -0.52 -16.95 -8.74
C GLY A 69 0.89 -16.77 -9.26
N PHE A 70 1.00 -16.02 -10.35
CA PHE A 70 2.27 -15.80 -11.04
C PHE A 70 2.47 -14.31 -11.30
N ARG A 71 3.72 -13.90 -11.30
CA ARG A 71 4.20 -12.66 -11.90
C ARG A 71 5.00 -13.02 -13.14
N ARG A 72 4.86 -12.28 -14.23
CA ARG A 72 5.61 -12.49 -15.46
C ARG A 72 6.78 -11.52 -15.47
N GLY A 73 8.01 -11.99 -15.61
CA GLY A 73 9.19 -11.12 -15.72
C GLY A 73 9.39 -10.60 -17.13
N ILE A 74 10.28 -9.60 -17.27
CA ILE A 74 10.76 -9.10 -18.57
C ILE A 74 11.44 -10.17 -19.42
N ASP A 75 11.96 -11.21 -18.78
CA ASP A 75 12.58 -12.38 -19.41
C ASP A 75 11.53 -13.39 -19.93
N GLY A 76 10.24 -13.12 -19.73
CA GLY A 76 9.13 -13.99 -20.10
C GLY A 76 8.88 -15.13 -19.12
N ASN A 77 9.70 -15.30 -18.08
CA ASN A 77 9.53 -16.35 -17.08
C ASN A 77 8.36 -16.04 -16.15
N LEU A 78 7.76 -17.10 -15.61
CA LEU A 78 6.71 -17.01 -14.60
C LEU A 78 7.30 -17.25 -13.21
N TYR A 79 7.09 -16.28 -12.33
CA TYR A 79 7.53 -16.28 -10.94
C TYR A 79 6.32 -16.57 -10.05
N PRO A 80 6.18 -17.78 -9.51
CA PRO A 80 5.07 -18.12 -8.65
C PRO A 80 5.13 -17.32 -7.34
N TYR A 81 3.96 -17.12 -6.74
CA TYR A 81 3.83 -16.68 -5.36
C TYR A 81 2.72 -17.48 -4.67
N TYR A 82 2.84 -17.64 -3.36
CA TYR A 82 1.85 -18.25 -2.49
C TYR A 82 1.70 -17.42 -1.21
N LEU A 83 0.60 -16.66 -1.16
CA LEU A 83 0.32 -15.68 -0.12
C LEU A 83 -0.62 -16.26 0.94
N GLY A 84 -0.37 -15.89 2.19
CA GLY A 84 -1.26 -16.12 3.32
C GLY A 84 -1.46 -14.85 4.14
N ALA A 85 -2.38 -14.89 5.10
CA ALA A 85 -2.65 -13.77 5.98
C ALA A 85 -2.83 -14.21 7.44
N GLU A 86 -2.47 -13.33 8.37
CA GLU A 86 -2.85 -13.44 9.78
C GLU A 86 -3.42 -12.11 10.26
N GLU A 87 -4.35 -12.18 11.19
CA GLU A 87 -4.96 -11.04 11.87
C GLU A 87 -4.38 -10.90 13.28
N GLY A 88 -4.23 -9.66 13.75
CA GLY A 88 -3.87 -9.36 15.13
C GLY A 88 -4.37 -7.99 15.57
N PHE A 89 -4.00 -7.61 16.79
CA PHE A 89 -4.40 -6.34 17.39
C PHE A 89 -3.21 -5.62 18.05
N VAL A 90 -3.15 -4.31 17.87
CA VAL A 90 -2.27 -3.41 18.64
C VAL A 90 -3.13 -2.27 19.19
N ASP A 91 -3.08 -2.04 20.51
CA ASP A 91 -3.91 -1.04 21.20
C ASP A 91 -5.43 -1.17 20.89
N GLY A 92 -5.91 -2.39 20.66
CA GLY A 92 -7.31 -2.66 20.29
C GLY A 92 -7.66 -2.35 18.83
N VAL A 93 -6.70 -1.88 18.01
CA VAL A 93 -6.89 -1.68 16.58
C VAL A 93 -6.48 -2.94 15.82
N ARG A 94 -7.33 -3.37 14.89
CA ARG A 94 -7.12 -4.54 14.04
C ARG A 94 -6.01 -4.27 13.03
N PHE A 95 -5.16 -5.27 12.82
CA PHE A 95 -4.23 -5.27 11.70
C PHE A 95 -4.21 -6.63 11.00
N ILE A 96 -3.94 -6.61 9.70
CA ILE A 96 -3.76 -7.79 8.85
C ILE A 96 -2.32 -7.79 8.35
N ILE A 97 -1.63 -8.91 8.55
CA ILE A 97 -0.32 -9.17 7.97
C ILE A 97 -0.41 -10.11 6.78
N PHE A 98 0.29 -9.80 5.69
CA PHE A 98 0.46 -10.72 4.56
C PHE A 98 1.82 -11.41 4.61
N LYS A 99 1.83 -12.74 4.50
CA LYS A 99 3.02 -13.60 4.62
C LYS A 99 3.21 -14.52 3.42
N GLY A 100 4.40 -15.08 3.28
CA GLY A 100 4.63 -16.21 2.38
C GLY A 100 4.12 -17.52 2.98
N LEU A 101 3.53 -18.36 2.15
CA LEU A 101 3.20 -19.76 2.47
C LEU A 101 4.19 -20.75 1.84
N ASP A 102 5.17 -20.24 1.09
CA ASP A 102 6.31 -20.97 0.55
C ASP A 102 7.60 -20.13 0.68
N TYR A 103 8.75 -20.75 0.38
CA TYR A 103 10.06 -20.09 0.46
C TYR A 103 10.18 -18.91 -0.53
N GLU A 104 9.74 -19.08 -1.78
CA GLU A 104 9.91 -18.05 -2.82
C GLU A 104 9.13 -16.77 -2.52
N THR A 105 7.99 -16.87 -1.84
CA THR A 105 7.23 -15.71 -1.40
C THR A 105 7.75 -15.18 -0.07
N GLY A 106 8.05 -16.10 0.86
CA GLY A 106 8.47 -15.78 2.22
C GLY A 106 9.83 -15.09 2.27
N ARG A 107 10.78 -15.44 1.39
CA ARG A 107 12.08 -14.76 1.31
C ARG A 107 11.98 -13.25 1.06
N PHE A 108 10.84 -12.78 0.53
CA PHE A 108 10.53 -11.37 0.38
C PHE A 108 9.66 -10.84 1.52
N LEU A 109 8.43 -11.35 1.69
CA LEU A 109 7.48 -10.81 2.66
C LEU A 109 7.90 -11.01 4.11
N ASP A 110 8.63 -12.08 4.38
CA ASP A 110 8.97 -12.53 5.73
C ASP A 110 10.41 -12.20 6.13
N SER A 111 11.13 -11.40 5.33
CA SER A 111 12.41 -10.83 5.76
C SER A 111 12.20 -9.87 6.93
N TRP A 112 13.04 -10.04 7.97
CA TRP A 112 13.00 -9.21 9.17
C TRP A 112 13.43 -7.77 8.90
N ASN A 113 14.29 -7.55 7.90
CA ASN A 113 14.64 -6.23 7.45
C ASN A 113 13.48 -5.66 6.61
N ILE A 114 12.81 -4.65 7.15
CA ILE A 114 11.60 -4.04 6.56
C ILE A 114 11.88 -3.58 5.12
N TYR A 115 13.07 -3.02 4.87
CA TYR A 115 13.44 -2.39 3.60
C TYR A 115 14.33 -3.26 2.71
N GLU A 116 14.53 -4.54 3.04
CA GLU A 116 15.22 -5.48 2.17
C GLU A 116 14.31 -6.01 1.05
N ASN A 117 14.86 -6.17 -0.17
CA ASN A 117 14.15 -6.60 -1.39
C ASN A 117 12.81 -5.87 -1.57
N LEU A 118 12.87 -4.55 -1.36
CA LEU A 118 11.70 -3.72 -1.17
C LEU A 118 10.76 -3.71 -2.40
N PRO A 119 11.23 -3.60 -3.66
CA PRO A 119 10.35 -3.66 -4.82
C PRO A 119 9.53 -4.95 -4.88
N GLU A 120 10.15 -6.11 -4.65
CA GLU A 120 9.48 -7.41 -4.65
C GLU A 120 8.48 -7.54 -3.50
N LYS A 121 8.86 -7.00 -2.33
CA LYS A 121 7.98 -6.98 -1.15
C LYS A 121 6.75 -6.09 -1.39
N VAL A 122 6.93 -4.89 -1.96
CA VAL A 122 5.84 -3.98 -2.37
C VAL A 122 4.92 -4.62 -3.41
N CYS A 123 5.51 -5.30 -4.39
CA CYS A 123 4.77 -6.05 -5.40
C CYS A 123 3.84 -7.11 -4.79
N LEU A 124 4.39 -7.99 -3.95
CA LEU A 124 3.62 -9.06 -3.30
C LEU A 124 2.56 -8.51 -2.34
N TYR A 125 2.89 -7.46 -1.58
CA TYR A 125 1.94 -6.77 -0.70
C TYR A 125 0.77 -6.14 -1.46
N THR A 126 1.07 -5.45 -2.57
CA THR A 126 0.06 -4.82 -3.44
C THR A 126 -0.90 -5.86 -4.02
N ARG A 127 -0.37 -7.00 -4.47
CA ARG A 127 -1.18 -8.13 -4.95
C ARG A 127 -2.01 -8.76 -3.84
N ALA A 128 -1.44 -8.91 -2.65
CA ALA A 128 -2.13 -9.50 -1.49
C ALA A 128 -3.36 -8.70 -1.09
N LEU A 129 -3.30 -7.37 -1.12
CA LEU A 129 -4.43 -6.48 -0.86
C LEU A 129 -5.56 -6.62 -1.87
N ARG A 130 -5.24 -6.77 -3.16
CA ARG A 130 -6.26 -7.04 -4.18
C ARG A 130 -6.99 -8.35 -3.89
N HIS A 131 -6.22 -9.39 -3.58
CA HIS A 131 -6.76 -10.69 -3.22
C HIS A 131 -7.54 -10.67 -1.90
N TRP A 132 -7.17 -9.80 -0.96
CA TRP A 132 -7.91 -9.60 0.29
C TRP A 132 -9.34 -9.13 0.03
N ILE A 133 -9.52 -8.15 -0.86
CA ILE A 133 -10.86 -7.71 -1.28
C ILE A 133 -11.62 -8.86 -1.95
N GLU A 134 -10.97 -9.61 -2.85
CA GLU A 134 -11.58 -10.76 -3.54
C GLU A 134 -12.07 -11.84 -2.57
N PHE A 135 -11.30 -12.11 -1.52
CA PHE A 135 -11.59 -13.14 -0.53
C PHE A 135 -12.66 -12.71 0.48
N THR A 136 -12.51 -11.52 1.06
CA THR A 136 -13.35 -11.07 2.18
C THR A 136 -14.62 -10.36 1.75
N ASN A 137 -14.65 -9.79 0.54
CA ASN A 137 -15.61 -8.76 0.13
C ASN A 137 -15.69 -7.56 1.09
N GLU A 138 -14.70 -7.36 1.97
CA GLU A 138 -14.61 -6.17 2.81
C GLU A 138 -14.18 -4.97 1.96
N LEU A 139 -14.94 -3.88 2.07
CA LEU A 139 -14.69 -2.64 1.34
C LEU A 139 -14.38 -1.49 2.32
N PRO A 140 -13.33 -0.69 2.08
CA PRO A 140 -13.08 0.53 2.83
C PRO A 140 -13.98 1.68 2.37
N ASP A 141 -14.23 2.63 3.26
CA ASP A 141 -14.77 3.96 2.92
C ASP A 141 -13.66 4.98 2.68
N LEU A 142 -12.43 4.71 3.14
CA LEU A 142 -11.22 5.51 2.92
C LEU A 142 -9.99 4.60 2.85
N ILE A 143 -9.16 4.80 1.83
CA ILE A 143 -7.82 4.21 1.74
C ILE A 143 -6.80 5.27 2.11
N HIS A 144 -5.94 4.98 3.08
CA HIS A 144 -4.86 5.86 3.50
C HIS A 144 -3.53 5.12 3.42
N SER A 145 -2.78 5.38 2.35
CA SER A 145 -1.42 4.84 2.17
C SER A 145 -0.37 5.76 2.77
N ASN A 146 0.68 5.18 3.33
CA ASN A 146 1.79 5.88 3.96
C ASN A 146 3.11 5.48 3.29
N ASP A 147 3.80 6.48 2.73
CA ASP A 147 5.01 6.38 1.89
C ASP A 147 4.85 5.54 0.62
N TRP A 148 5.79 5.69 -0.31
CA TRP A 148 5.77 5.01 -1.61
C TRP A 148 5.63 3.48 -1.49
N THR A 149 6.10 2.89 -0.40
CA THR A 149 6.04 1.45 -0.15
C THR A 149 4.61 0.91 -0.12
N SER A 150 3.63 1.75 0.23
CA SER A 150 2.21 1.41 0.19
C SER A 150 1.39 2.24 -0.81
N GLY A 151 2.00 3.24 -1.45
CA GLY A 151 1.36 4.12 -2.43
C GLY A 151 0.79 3.36 -3.61
N LEU A 152 1.60 2.50 -4.24
CA LEU A 152 1.18 1.66 -5.37
C LEU A 152 -0.02 0.76 -5.03
N ALA A 153 -0.04 0.21 -3.81
CA ALA A 153 -1.15 -0.59 -3.33
C ALA A 153 -2.43 0.24 -3.19
N GLY A 154 -2.34 1.46 -2.66
CA GLY A 154 -3.48 2.37 -2.55
C GLY A 154 -4.11 2.69 -3.91
N VAL A 155 -3.27 3.04 -4.90
CA VAL A 155 -3.72 3.30 -6.28
C VAL A 155 -4.39 2.07 -6.89
N LEU A 156 -3.76 0.89 -6.75
CA LEU A 156 -4.32 -0.36 -7.28
C LEU A 156 -5.70 -0.64 -6.70
N LEU A 157 -5.87 -0.53 -5.37
CA LEU A 157 -7.16 -0.83 -4.74
C LEU A 157 -8.24 0.15 -5.19
N ARG A 158 -7.92 1.45 -5.30
CA ARG A 158 -8.84 2.46 -5.83
C ARG A 158 -9.32 2.08 -7.22
N MET A 159 -8.41 1.85 -8.17
CA MET A 159 -8.75 1.47 -9.55
C MET A 159 -9.55 0.16 -9.62
N TYR A 160 -9.15 -0.83 -8.81
CA TYR A 160 -9.80 -2.13 -8.75
C TYR A 160 -11.25 -2.06 -8.26
N LEU A 161 -11.51 -1.18 -7.29
CA LEU A 161 -12.83 -0.91 -6.74
C LEU A 161 -13.68 -0.05 -7.69
N GLU A 162 -13.10 0.97 -8.31
CA GLU A 162 -13.80 1.81 -9.29
C GLU A 162 -14.31 1.01 -10.48
N LYS A 163 -13.51 0.03 -10.95
CA LYS A 163 -13.94 -0.93 -11.99
C LYS A 163 -15.17 -1.76 -11.58
N ARG A 164 -15.42 -1.89 -10.27
CA ARG A 164 -16.62 -2.53 -9.68
C ARG A 164 -17.70 -1.54 -9.30
N SER A 165 -17.65 -0.33 -9.83
CA SER A 165 -18.59 0.77 -9.52
C SER A 165 -18.57 1.21 -8.06
N TYR A 166 -17.47 0.97 -7.33
CA TYR A 166 -17.27 1.41 -5.96
C TYR A 166 -16.15 2.45 -5.90
N ARG A 167 -16.50 3.71 -5.61
CA ARG A 167 -15.52 4.80 -5.50
C ARG A 167 -15.10 4.96 -4.05
N VAL A 168 -13.80 4.91 -3.81
CA VAL A 168 -13.21 5.13 -2.50
C VAL A 168 -12.15 6.23 -2.58
N PRO A 169 -12.20 7.26 -1.74
CA PRO A 169 -11.15 8.26 -1.66
C PRO A 169 -9.81 7.62 -1.25
N HIS A 170 -8.74 8.06 -1.90
CA HIS A 170 -7.36 7.68 -1.61
C HIS A 170 -6.58 8.87 -1.07
N LEU A 171 -6.22 8.81 0.22
CA LEU A 171 -5.28 9.71 0.87
C LEU A 171 -3.87 9.09 0.84
N HIS A 172 -2.88 9.86 0.43
CA HIS A 172 -1.49 9.45 0.45
C HIS A 172 -0.64 10.36 1.34
N SER A 173 -0.01 9.79 2.37
CA SER A 173 0.91 10.53 3.24
C SER A 173 2.36 10.24 2.90
N ILE A 174 3.13 11.29 2.62
CA ILE A 174 4.57 11.21 2.37
C ILE A 174 5.30 11.70 3.62
N HIS A 175 6.04 10.82 4.28
CA HIS A 175 6.82 11.10 5.48
C HIS A 175 8.27 11.46 5.14
N LEU A 176 8.78 10.92 4.03
CA LEU A 176 10.06 11.26 3.44
C LEU A 176 9.97 11.10 1.93
N LEU A 177 10.30 12.15 1.19
CA LEU A 177 10.39 12.06 -0.26
C LEU A 177 11.63 11.23 -0.64
N SER A 178 11.39 10.05 -1.22
CA SER A 178 12.47 9.09 -1.54
C SER A 178 12.63 8.90 -3.05
N SER A 179 11.57 9.16 -3.81
CA SER A 179 11.54 9.23 -5.27
C SER A 179 12.18 8.04 -5.99
N PRO A 180 11.92 6.78 -5.60
CA PRO A 180 12.40 5.65 -6.38
C PRO A 180 11.73 5.66 -7.76
N SER A 181 12.47 5.24 -8.78
CA SER A 181 11.97 5.16 -10.16
C SER A 181 12.17 3.76 -10.72
N PHE A 182 11.15 3.26 -11.41
CA PHE A 182 11.16 1.95 -12.06
C PHE A 182 10.52 2.01 -13.45
N PRO A 183 10.91 1.10 -14.39
CA PRO A 183 10.18 0.94 -15.64
C PRO A 183 8.73 0.51 -15.38
N TRP A 184 7.80 0.85 -16.29
CA TRP A 184 6.37 0.50 -16.17
C TRP A 184 6.13 -0.97 -15.82
N HIS A 185 6.96 -1.88 -16.34
CA HIS A 185 6.84 -3.30 -16.04
C HIS A 185 6.74 -3.61 -14.54
N TYR A 186 7.47 -2.86 -13.69
CA TYR A 186 7.38 -3.00 -12.24
C TYR A 186 5.93 -2.80 -11.74
N ALA A 187 5.28 -1.71 -12.13
CA ALA A 187 3.92 -1.40 -11.68
C ALA A 187 2.86 -2.28 -12.36
N SER A 188 3.09 -2.64 -13.63
CA SER A 188 2.14 -3.28 -14.54
C SER A 188 1.42 -4.54 -14.02
N GLU A 189 0.40 -4.96 -14.75
CA GLU A 189 -0.38 -6.17 -14.51
C GLU A 189 0.47 -7.43 -14.37
N ASP A 190 1.57 -7.48 -15.13
CA ASP A 190 2.47 -8.63 -15.17
C ASP A 190 3.24 -8.80 -13.86
N TRP A 191 3.58 -7.71 -13.17
CA TRP A 191 4.38 -7.75 -11.94
C TRP A 191 3.57 -7.38 -10.70
N CYS A 192 3.41 -6.09 -10.37
CA CYS A 192 2.65 -5.63 -9.19
C CYS A 192 1.13 -5.74 -9.34
N GLY A 193 0.60 -5.84 -10.56
CA GLY A 193 -0.83 -6.04 -10.81
C GLY A 193 -1.61 -4.76 -11.11
N LEU A 194 -0.95 -3.61 -11.30
CA LEU A 194 -1.64 -2.36 -11.61
C LEU A 194 -2.17 -2.39 -13.05
N PRO A 195 -3.48 -2.17 -13.29
CA PRO A 195 -4.05 -2.22 -14.62
C PRO A 195 -3.68 -1.00 -15.46
N ASN A 196 -3.32 -1.20 -16.73
CA ASN A 196 -3.18 -0.15 -17.72
C ASN A 196 -4.55 0.19 -18.32
N ILE A 197 -5.27 1.11 -17.69
CA ILE A 197 -6.63 1.47 -18.06
C ILE A 197 -6.77 2.97 -18.24
N LEU A 198 -7.69 3.36 -19.11
CA LEU A 198 -8.08 4.76 -19.28
C LEU A 198 -8.90 5.21 -18.08
N HIS A 199 -8.43 6.22 -17.36
CA HIS A 199 -9.14 6.77 -16.21
C HIS A 199 -8.84 8.26 -16.05
N LYS A 200 -9.59 8.94 -15.17
CA LYS A 200 -9.41 10.38 -14.93
C LYS A 200 -8.29 10.60 -13.92
N VAL A 201 -7.32 11.42 -14.30
CA VAL A 201 -6.20 11.81 -13.46
C VAL A 201 -6.20 13.32 -13.34
N TRP A 202 -5.95 13.83 -12.15
CA TRP A 202 -5.86 15.27 -11.94
C TRP A 202 -4.45 15.74 -12.29
N VAL A 203 -4.36 16.51 -13.38
CA VAL A 203 -3.13 17.13 -13.87
C VAL A 203 -3.33 18.65 -13.95
N GLY A 204 -2.54 19.41 -13.19
CA GLY A 204 -2.66 20.86 -13.13
C GLY A 204 -4.01 21.29 -12.54
N TYR A 205 -4.85 21.92 -13.36
CA TYR A 205 -6.13 22.49 -12.97
C TYR A 205 -7.34 21.72 -13.55
N ARG A 206 -7.13 20.53 -14.12
CA ARG A 206 -8.22 19.74 -14.73
C ARG A 206 -8.02 18.24 -14.57
N HIS A 207 -9.11 17.50 -14.79
CA HIS A 207 -9.05 16.06 -14.95
C HIS A 207 -8.84 15.73 -16.43
N GLU A 208 -7.87 14.88 -16.71
CA GLU A 208 -7.58 14.36 -18.05
C GLU A 208 -7.79 12.85 -18.06
N LEU A 209 -8.29 12.33 -19.19
CA LEU A 209 -8.30 10.88 -19.42
C LEU A 209 -6.91 10.46 -19.87
N ARG A 210 -6.27 9.58 -19.09
CA ARG A 210 -4.93 9.04 -19.36
C ARG A 210 -4.93 7.54 -19.12
N MET A 211 -4.13 6.81 -19.89
CA MET A 211 -3.81 5.43 -19.57
C MET A 211 -2.91 5.41 -18.33
N THR A 212 -3.05 4.43 -17.44
CA THR A 212 -2.22 4.33 -16.23
C THR A 212 -0.72 4.36 -16.53
N GLN A 213 -0.29 3.70 -17.61
CA GLN A 213 1.10 3.75 -18.05
C GLN A 213 1.54 5.15 -18.49
N GLU A 214 0.67 5.92 -19.15
CA GLU A 214 1.01 7.30 -19.54
C GLU A 214 1.24 8.19 -18.32
N VAL A 215 0.46 8.01 -17.24
CA VAL A 215 0.66 8.72 -15.97
C VAL A 215 1.99 8.34 -15.36
N TRP A 216 2.29 7.04 -15.29
CA TRP A 216 3.57 6.52 -14.80
C TRP A 216 4.77 7.08 -15.57
N ASP A 217 4.69 7.06 -16.90
CA ASP A 217 5.76 7.52 -17.78
C ASP A 217 5.91 9.05 -17.73
N SER A 218 4.83 9.80 -17.46
CA SER A 218 4.86 11.27 -17.31
C SER A 218 5.70 11.77 -16.13
N VAL A 219 5.90 10.91 -15.13
CA VAL A 219 6.77 11.16 -13.96
C VAL A 219 8.04 10.32 -14.02
N HIS A 220 8.41 9.80 -15.20
CA HIS A 220 9.59 8.96 -15.41
C HIS A 220 9.64 7.76 -14.45
N GLY A 221 8.48 7.15 -14.18
CA GLY A 221 8.34 6.02 -13.29
C GLY A 221 8.63 6.28 -11.82
N ASN A 222 8.68 7.55 -11.41
CA ASN A 222 8.81 7.94 -10.00
C ASN A 222 7.56 7.52 -9.21
N VAL A 223 7.73 6.65 -8.21
CA VAL A 223 6.60 6.07 -7.46
C VAL A 223 5.89 7.11 -6.59
N ASP A 224 6.63 8.02 -5.96
CA ASP A 224 6.06 9.11 -5.16
C ASP A 224 5.23 10.04 -6.08
N GLY A 225 5.81 10.50 -7.19
CA GLY A 225 5.15 11.34 -8.17
C GLY A 225 3.90 10.68 -8.76
N PHE A 226 4.00 9.40 -9.13
CA PHE A 226 2.86 8.64 -9.64
C PHE A 226 1.74 8.57 -8.60
N THR A 227 2.07 8.24 -7.36
CA THR A 227 1.08 8.14 -6.29
C THR A 227 0.43 9.50 -5.98
N ILE A 228 1.18 10.61 -6.03
CA ILE A 228 0.66 11.97 -5.87
C ILE A 228 -0.36 12.34 -6.96
N LEU A 229 -0.07 11.98 -8.22
CA LEU A 229 -0.98 12.25 -9.34
C LEU A 229 -2.29 11.46 -9.20
N GLU A 230 -2.19 10.22 -8.75
CA GLU A 230 -3.30 9.28 -8.61
C GLU A 230 -4.15 9.50 -7.35
N ALA A 231 -3.54 9.94 -6.24
CA ALA A 231 -4.24 10.16 -4.99
C ALA A 231 -5.21 11.35 -5.08
N ASP A 232 -6.33 11.23 -4.37
CA ASP A 232 -7.36 12.28 -4.26
C ASP A 232 -6.91 13.41 -3.31
N ALA A 233 -6.10 13.05 -2.29
CA ALA A 233 -5.47 13.99 -1.38
C ALA A 233 -4.06 13.51 -1.00
N VAL A 234 -3.16 14.45 -0.77
CA VAL A 234 -1.79 14.19 -0.33
C VAL A 234 -1.57 14.90 1.00
N SER A 235 -0.86 14.26 1.93
CA SER A 235 -0.45 14.91 3.18
C SER A 235 1.01 14.64 3.49
N SER A 236 1.58 15.40 4.42
CA SER A 236 2.94 15.19 4.91
C SER A 236 3.09 15.59 6.38
N ASN A 237 4.27 15.35 6.94
CA ASN A 237 4.58 15.53 8.36
C ASN A 237 4.62 17.00 8.80
N SER A 238 4.85 17.92 7.87
CA SER A 238 4.89 19.36 8.16
C SER A 238 4.63 20.19 6.92
N TYR A 239 4.32 21.46 7.13
CA TYR A 239 4.23 22.44 6.04
C TYR A 239 5.55 22.60 5.27
N GLY A 240 6.69 22.40 5.94
CA GLY A 240 8.01 22.41 5.28
C GLY A 240 8.16 21.26 4.28
N TYR A 241 7.81 20.03 4.68
CA TYR A 241 7.83 18.88 3.78
C TYR A 241 6.79 19.01 2.65
N LEU A 242 5.61 19.56 2.93
CA LEU A 242 4.64 19.86 1.87
C LEU A 242 5.23 20.82 0.83
N LYS A 243 5.94 21.87 1.25
CA LYS A 243 6.65 22.77 0.32
C LYS A 243 7.70 22.04 -0.50
N GLU A 244 8.44 21.09 0.08
CA GLU A 244 9.40 20.28 -0.67
C GLU A 244 8.71 19.44 -1.76
N ILE A 245 7.57 18.83 -1.44
CA ILE A 245 6.74 18.08 -2.41
C ILE A 245 6.23 19.00 -3.51
N LEU A 246 5.67 20.16 -3.16
CA LEU A 246 5.17 21.15 -4.13
C LEU A 246 6.31 21.69 -5.01
N ASN A 247 7.51 21.87 -4.47
CA ASN A 247 8.68 22.29 -5.25
C ASN A 247 9.15 21.19 -6.21
N ALA A 248 9.04 19.92 -5.81
CA ALA A 248 9.47 18.78 -6.62
C ALA A 248 8.49 18.44 -7.76
N PHE A 249 7.18 18.51 -7.51
CA PHE A 249 6.15 18.05 -8.45
C PHE A 249 5.23 19.17 -8.98
N GLY A 250 5.39 20.39 -8.46
CA GLY A 250 4.70 21.59 -8.90
C GLY A 250 3.65 22.11 -7.91
N THR A 251 3.56 23.43 -7.79
CA THR A 251 2.65 24.13 -6.87
C THR A 251 1.16 23.97 -7.22
N TRP A 252 0.85 23.52 -8.44
CA TRP A 252 -0.51 23.21 -8.86
C TRP A 252 -1.16 22.10 -8.02
N LEU A 253 -0.36 21.32 -7.28
CA LEU A 253 -0.82 20.30 -6.33
C LEU A 253 -1.38 20.89 -5.02
N GLU A 254 -1.21 22.19 -4.75
CA GLU A 254 -1.66 22.83 -3.50
C GLU A 254 -3.13 22.54 -3.14
N PRO A 255 -4.10 22.49 -4.07
CA PRO A 255 -5.48 22.12 -3.74
C PRO A 255 -5.69 20.66 -3.32
N LYS A 256 -4.70 19.78 -3.52
CA LYS A 256 -4.70 18.38 -3.08
C LYS A 256 -4.03 18.18 -1.71
N THR A 257 -3.31 19.18 -1.21
CA THR A 257 -2.47 19.10 0.01
C THR A 257 -3.03 19.89 1.17
#